data_AF-A0A066USR8-F1
#
_entry.id   AF-A0A066USR8-F1
#
_cell.length_a   1.000
_cell.length_b   1.000
_cell.length_c   1.000
_cell.angle_alpha   90.00
_cell.angle_beta   90.00
_cell.angle_gamma   90.00
#
_symmetry.space_group_name_H-M   'P 1'
#
loop_
_entity.id
_entity.type
_entity.pdbx_description
1 polymer ?
#
loop_
_entity_poly.entity_id
_entity_poly.type
_entity_poly.pdbx_seq_one_letter_code
_entity_poly.pdbx_strand_id
1 'polypeptide(L)' 'MVITFSGGKIIATPHELVVRLDGEHRVTLQAQVDAIQLIGKGANVVSANGSECKWSIKLDDEQQLRDIANEIGCDIL' A
#
# COMPACT_ATOMS: atom_id res chain seq x y z
N MET A 1 3.81 -5.06 9.68
CA MET A 1 4.87 -5.56 8.76
C MET A 1 5.56 -4.41 8.00
N VAL A 2 6.83 -4.58 7.58
CA VAL A 2 7.50 -3.66 6.63
C VAL A 2 7.75 -4.39 5.31
N ILE A 3 7.28 -3.80 4.20
CA ILE A 3 7.46 -4.31 2.83
C ILE A 3 8.29 -3.30 2.04
N THR A 4 9.41 -3.73 1.46
CA THR A 4 10.23 -2.88 0.59
C THR A 4 9.85 -3.12 -0.86
N PHE A 5 9.79 -2.04 -1.65
CA PHE A 5 9.60 -2.09 -3.10
C PHE A 5 10.53 -1.07 -3.78
N SER A 6 10.63 -1.09 -5.11
CA SER A 6 11.58 -0.25 -5.85
C SER A 6 11.42 1.26 -5.63
N GLY A 7 10.23 1.71 -5.22
CA GLY A 7 9.95 3.12 -4.93
C GLY A 7 10.03 3.50 -3.44
N GLY A 8 10.39 2.57 -2.56
CA GLY A 8 10.57 2.82 -1.13
C GLY A 8 10.07 1.69 -0.24
N LYS A 9 9.30 2.03 0.79
CA LYS A 9 8.76 1.01 1.72
C LYS A 9 7.37 1.31 2.21
N ILE A 10 6.66 0.25 2.53
CA ILE A 10 5.33 0.24 3.12
C ILE A 10 5.44 -0.29 4.55
N ILE A 11 4.85 0.43 5.49
CA ILE A 11 4.61 -0.03 6.85
C ILE A 11 3.11 -0.33 6.92
N ALA A 12 2.79 -1.61 6.99
CA ALA A 12 1.42 -2.10 7.12
C ALA A 12 1.15 -2.50 8.57
N THR A 13 -0.03 -2.16 9.06
CA THR A 13 -0.56 -2.60 10.35
C THR A 13 -2.04 -2.95 10.18
N PRO A 14 -2.67 -3.61 11.16
CA PRO A 14 -4.11 -3.84 11.11
C PRO A 14 -4.99 -2.57 11.09
N HIS A 15 -4.43 -1.38 11.29
CA HIS A 15 -5.17 -0.12 11.37
C HIS A 15 -4.90 0.81 10.20
N GLU A 16 -3.65 0.89 9.76
CA GLU A 16 -3.23 1.81 8.72
C GLU A 16 -2.13 1.25 7.82
N LEU A 17 -2.01 1.87 6.66
CA LEU A 17 -0.93 1.67 5.71
C LEU A 17 -0.18 2.99 5.49
N VAL A 18 1.13 2.97 5.72
CA VAL A 18 2.02 4.11 5.55
C VAL A 18 3.04 3.79 4.46
N VAL A 19 2.99 4.51 3.35
CA VAL A 19 3.96 4.43 2.26
C VAL A 19 4.98 5.54 2.44
N ARG A 20 6.27 5.19 2.48
CA ARG A 20 7.38 6.14 2.45
C ARG A 20 8.10 5.99 1.12
N LEU A 21 8.04 7.03 0.30
CA LEU A 21 8.73 7.07 -0.98
C LEU A 21 10.19 7.42 -0.79
N ASP A 22 11.04 6.73 -1.53
CA ASP A 22 12.43 7.13 -1.68
C ASP A 22 12.52 8.44 -2.47
N GLY A 23 13.54 9.24 -2.18
CA GLY A 23 13.76 10.54 -2.78
C GLY A 23 14.12 11.61 -1.76
N GLU A 24 14.60 12.75 -2.26
CA GLU A 24 15.10 13.86 -1.43
C GLU A 24 14.04 14.40 -0.47
N HIS A 25 12.78 14.47 -0.93
CA HIS A 25 11.68 15.08 -0.19
C HIS A 25 10.99 14.15 0.81
N ARG A 26 11.37 12.86 0.88
CA ARG A 26 10.84 11.87 1.84
C ARG A 26 9.30 11.87 1.95
N VAL A 27 8.63 11.84 0.80
CA VAL A 27 7.16 11.89 0.73
C VAL A 27 6.56 10.70 1.49
N THR A 28 5.54 10.99 2.30
CA THR A 28 4.79 9.97 3.04
C THR A 28 3.32 10.03 2.65
N LEU A 29 2.76 8.88 2.26
CA LEU A 29 1.34 8.68 2.02
C LEU A 29 0.78 7.80 3.12
N GLN A 30 -0.39 8.13 3.65
CA GLN A 30 -1.00 7.38 4.75
C GLN A 30 -2.50 7.25 4.48
N ALA A 31 -3.04 6.09 4.83
CA ALA A 31 -4.48 5.85 4.85
C ALA A 31 -4.84 4.81 5.91
N GLN A 32 -6.06 4.91 6.44
CA GLN A 32 -6.69 3.88 7.24
C GLN A 32 -7.00 2.66 6.36
N VAL A 33 -6.96 1.45 6.93
CA VAL A 33 -7.17 0.19 6.20
C VAL A 33 -8.55 0.12 5.52
N ASP A 34 -9.57 0.72 6.12
CA ASP A 34 -10.92 0.80 5.54
C ASP A 34 -10.99 1.59 4.23
N ALA A 35 -10.01 2.47 3.98
CA ALA A 35 -9.86 3.21 2.74
C ALA A 35 -8.95 2.52 1.71
N ILE A 36 -8.34 1.37 2.04
CA ILE A 36 -7.40 0.66 1.16
C ILE A 36 -8.13 -0.36 0.27
N GLN A 37 -7.75 -0.38 -1.00
CA GLN A 37 -8.08 -1.42 -1.97
C GLN A 37 -6.80 -1.97 -2.58
N LEU A 38 -6.70 -3.29 -2.67
CA LEU A 38 -5.59 -4.00 -3.31
C LEU A 38 -6.05 -4.51 -4.68
N ILE A 39 -5.35 -4.12 -5.74
CA ILE A 39 -5.70 -4.43 -7.13
C ILE A 39 -4.63 -5.37 -7.69
N GLY A 40 -5.02 -6.64 -7.91
CA GLY A 40 -4.14 -7.72 -8.35
C GLY A 40 -4.09 -7.90 -9.87
N LYS A 41 -3.91 -9.16 -10.31
CA LYS A 41 -3.95 -9.59 -11.72
C LYS A 41 -2.91 -8.89 -12.62
N GLY A 42 -1.70 -8.71 -12.10
CA GLY A 42 -0.58 -8.08 -12.82
C GLY A 42 -0.54 -6.55 -12.73
N ALA A 43 -1.53 -5.90 -12.11
CA ALA A 43 -1.47 -4.48 -11.80
C ALA A 43 -0.54 -4.21 -10.60
N ASN A 44 -0.68 -5.01 -9.53
CA ASN A 44 0.05 -4.90 -8.27
C ASN A 44 -0.08 -3.50 -7.66
N VAL A 45 -1.31 -2.99 -7.50
CA VAL A 45 -1.55 -1.61 -7.06
C VAL A 45 -2.22 -1.59 -5.69
N VAL A 46 -1.70 -0.74 -4.81
CA VAL A 46 -2.41 -0.30 -3.59
C VAL A 46 -3.08 1.03 -3.92
N SER A 47 -4.38 1.11 -3.68
CA SER A 47 -5.19 2.31 -3.88
C SER A 47 -5.81 2.73 -2.56
N ALA A 48 -5.61 3.99 -2.17
CA ALA A 48 -6.34 4.60 -1.07
C ALA A 48 -7.46 5.48 -1.64
N ASN A 49 -8.68 5.26 -1.16
CA ASN A 49 -9.87 6.00 -1.57
C ASN A 49 -10.77 6.28 -0.37
N GLY A 50 -10.39 7.28 0.42
CA GLY A 50 -11.21 7.89 1.46
C GLY A 50 -11.66 9.30 1.08
N SER A 51 -12.53 9.91 1.89
CA SER A 51 -13.11 11.24 1.61
C SER A 51 -12.07 12.35 1.37
N GLU A 52 -10.96 12.30 2.10
CA GLU A 52 -9.86 13.28 1.99
C GLU A 52 -8.53 12.63 1.56
N CYS A 53 -8.55 11.35 1.21
CA CYS A 53 -7.35 10.58 0.92
C CYS A 53 -7.51 9.83 -0.40
N LYS A 54 -6.81 10.30 -1.45
CA LYS A 54 -6.83 9.65 -2.76
C LYS A 54 -5.44 9.58 -3.36
N TRP A 55 -4.89 8.37 -3.39
CA TRP A 55 -3.61 8.08 -4.02
C TRP A 55 -3.54 6.61 -4.42
N SER A 56 -2.63 6.29 -5.32
CA SER A 56 -2.35 4.91 -5.71
C SER A 56 -0.86 4.73 -5.90
N ILE A 57 -0.35 3.56 -5.53
CA ILE A 57 1.03 3.18 -5.80
C ILE A 57 1.12 1.77 -6.35
N LYS A 58 2.00 1.61 -7.35
CA LYS A 58 2.32 0.31 -7.93
C LYS A 58 3.47 -0.32 -7.14
N LEU A 59 3.32 -1.61 -6.84
CA LEU A 59 4.30 -2.50 -6.25
C LEU A 59 5.08 -3.24 -7.36
N ASP A 60 6.19 -3.86 -6.99
CA ASP A 60 7.04 -4.59 -7.93
C ASP A 60 6.39 -5.90 -8.35
N ASP A 61 5.78 -6.61 -7.39
CA ASP A 61 5.24 -7.95 -7.61
C ASP A 61 3.97 -8.24 -6.79
N GLU A 62 3.38 -9.40 -7.09
CA GLU A 62 2.15 -9.86 -6.45
C GLU A 62 2.37 -10.38 -5.02
N GLN A 63 3.60 -10.80 -4.68
CA GLN A 63 3.92 -11.27 -3.33
C GLN A 63 3.84 -10.11 -2.33
N GLN A 64 4.37 -8.94 -2.69
CA GLN A 64 4.24 -7.71 -1.89
C GLN A 64 2.76 -7.36 -1.63
N LEU A 65 1.90 -7.53 -2.64
CA LEU A 65 0.46 -7.29 -2.51
C LEU A 65 -0.20 -8.28 -1.54
N ARG A 66 0.16 -9.57 -1.64
CA ARG A 66 -0.33 -10.64 -0.75
C ARG A 66 0.12 -10.45 0.69
N ASP A 67 1.36 -10.02 0.90
CA ASP A 67 1.89 -9.73 2.23
C ASP A 67 1.12 -8.60 2.91
N ILE A 68 0.79 -7.53 2.16
CA ILE A 68 -0.07 -6.45 2.65
C ILE A 68 -1.46 -6.97 2.98
N ALA A 69 -2.09 -7.73 2.08
CA ALA A 69 -3.43 -8.29 2.27
C ALA A 69 -3.52 -9.11 3.56
N ASN A 70 -2.52 -9.97 3.81
CA ASN A 70 -2.43 -10.79 5.01
C ASN A 70 -2.28 -9.96 6.28
N GLU A 71 -1.50 -8.87 6.25
CA GLU A 71 -1.26 -8.03 7.41
C GLU A 71 -2.46 -7.15 7.75
N ILE A 72 -3.15 -6.58 6.75
CA ILE A 72 -4.25 -5.64 6.97
C ILE A 72 -5.64 -6.29 6.94
N GLY A 73 -5.73 -7.56 6.56
CA GLY A 73 -6.98 -8.34 6.58
C GLY A 73 -7.98 -7.94 5.50
N CYS A 74 -7.52 -7.63 4.28
CA CYS A 74 -8.38 -7.29 3.15
C CYS A 74 -8.18 -8.21 1.95
N ASP A 75 -9.21 -8.34 1.11
CA ASP A 75 -9.13 -9.11 -0.13
C ASP A 75 -8.40 -8.36 -1.25
N ILE A 76 -7.83 -9.12 -2.20
CA ILE A 76 -7.25 -8.60 -3.43
C ILE A 76 -8.28 -8.69 -4.57
N LEU A 77 -8.56 -7.57 -5.24
CA LEU A 77 -9.50 -7.45 -6.36
C LEU A 77 -8.88 -7.84 -7.71
#